data_AF-T0XYC7-F1
#
_entry.id   AF-T0XYC7-F1
#
_cell.length_a   1.000
_cell.length_b   1.000
_cell.length_c   1.000
_cell.angle_alpha   90.00
_cell.angle_beta   90.00
_cell.angle_gamma   90.00
#
_symmetry.space_group_name_H-M   'P 1'
#
loop_
_entity.id
_entity.type
_entity.pdbx_description
1 polymer ?
#
loop_
_entity_poly.entity_id
_entity_poly.type
_entity_poly.pdbx_seq_one_letter_code
_entity_poly.pdbx_strand_id
1 'polypeptide(L)' 'MPVYRIVVADSRARRDGRFIEVVGTYAPQQKDGEVRLNRERIESWISKGATPSDTVAQLIKRSASTVS' A
#
# COMPACT_ATOMS: atom_id res chain seq x y z
N MET A 1 1.12 -5.79 18.12
CA MET A 1 1.86 -4.74 17.38
C MET A 1 0.92 -4.19 16.30
N PRO A 2 0.86 -2.87 16.07
CA PRO A 2 -0.01 -2.26 15.08
C PRO A 2 0.50 -2.62 13.68
N VAL A 3 -0.41 -3.11 12.84
CA VAL A 3 -0.18 -3.40 11.43
C VAL A 3 -1.17 -2.55 10.64
N TYR A 4 -0.64 -1.76 9.72
CA TYR A 4 -1.42 -0.93 8.82
C TYR A 4 -1.67 -1.68 7.52
N ARG A 5 -2.91 -1.66 7.03
CA ARG A 5 -3.27 -2.26 5.73
C ARG A 5 -3.20 -1.18 4.66
N ILE A 6 -2.49 -1.47 3.57
CA ILE A 6 -2.45 -0.61 2.38
C ILE A 6 -3.56 -1.10 1.48
N VAL A 7 -4.56 -0.26 1.27
CA VAL A 7 -5.79 -0.61 0.58
C VAL A 7 -6.04 0.37 -0.56
N VAL A 8 -6.65 -0.13 -1.63
CA VAL A 8 -7.21 0.69 -2.69
C VAL A 8 -8.65 1.01 -2.30
N ALA A 9 -9.01 2.28 -2.29
CA ALA A 9 -10.36 2.75 -2.00
C ALA A 9 -10.73 3.87 -3.00
N ASP A 10 -12.03 4.06 -3.24
CA ASP A 10 -12.51 5.22 -3.99
C ASP A 10 -12.35 6.48 -3.12
N SER A 11 -11.79 7.55 -3.66
CA SER A 11 -11.58 8.82 -2.95
C SER A 11 -12.89 9.47 -2.49
N ARG A 12 -14.02 9.12 -3.13
CA ARG A 12 -15.38 9.55 -2.79
C ARG A 12 -16.06 8.64 -1.79
N ALA A 13 -15.45 7.51 -1.42
CA ALA A 13 -15.99 6.63 -0.41
C ALA A 13 -15.98 7.33 0.96
N ARG A 14 -17.12 7.27 1.65
CA ARG A 14 -17.29 7.84 2.99
C ARG A 14 -16.27 7.22 3.96
N ARG A 15 -15.88 8.04 4.95
CA ARG A 15 -14.82 7.81 5.96
C ARG A 15 -14.81 6.44 6.67
N ASP A 16 -15.92 5.69 6.63
CA ASP A 16 -16.14 4.44 7.36
C ASP A 16 -16.37 3.20 6.47
N GLY A 17 -15.41 2.88 5.59
CA GLY A 17 -14.98 1.48 5.58
C GLY A 17 -15.37 0.58 4.41
N ARG A 18 -15.40 1.08 3.16
CA ARG A 18 -15.24 0.18 2.01
C ARG A 18 -13.96 0.47 1.23
N PHE A 19 -12.98 -0.40 1.43
CA PHE A 19 -11.89 -0.56 0.48
C PHE A 19 -12.30 -1.55 -0.61
N ILE A 20 -11.75 -1.35 -1.81
CA ILE A 20 -11.94 -2.22 -2.97
C ILE A 20 -11.09 -3.48 -2.81
N GLU A 21 -9.80 -3.30 -2.51
CA GLU A 21 -8.82 -4.37 -2.45
C GLU A 21 -7.70 -4.01 -1.46
N VAL A 22 -7.11 -5.01 -0.80
CA VAL A 22 -5.88 -4.84 -0.01
C VAL A 22 -4.69 -5.20 -0.86
N VAL A 23 -3.81 -4.24 -1.09
CA VAL A 23 -2.64 -4.38 -1.96
C VAL A 23 -1.33 -4.49 -1.18
N GLY A 24 -1.37 -4.36 0.14
CA GLY A 24 -0.22 -4.57 1.00
C GLY A 24 -0.48 -4.40 2.48
N THR A 25 0.58 -4.58 3.26
CA THR A 25 0.62 -4.37 4.71
C THR A 25 1.92 -3.70 5.11
N TYR A 26 1.83 -2.80 6.10
CA TYR A 26 2.95 -2.07 6.66
C TYR A 26 2.99 -2.27 8.18
N ALA A 27 4.12 -2.77 8.69
CA ALA A 27 4.33 -3.03 10.11
C ALA A 27 5.58 -2.27 10.61
N PRO A 28 5.46 -0.98 10.98
CA PRO A 28 6.60 -0.16 11.42
C PRO A 28 7.27 -0.67 12.69
N GLN A 29 6.52 -1.36 13.56
CA GLN A 29 7.05 -1.89 14.82
C GLN A 29 7.75 -3.25 14.67
N GLN A 30 7.69 -3.90 13.50
CA GLN A 30 8.48 -5.10 13.26
C GLN A 30 9.93 -4.74 12.89
N LYS A 31 10.85 -5.68 13.10
CA LYS A 31 12.26 -5.53 12.72
C LYS A 31 12.36 -5.04 11.27
N ASP A 32 13.15 -3.99 11.07
CA ASP A 32 13.38 -3.28 9.79
C ASP A 32 12.16 -2.58 9.17
N GLY A 33 11.04 -2.48 9.89
CA GLY A 33 9.82 -1.84 9.41
C GLY A 33 9.25 -2.56 8.20
N GLU A 34 8.89 -3.82 8.40
CA GLU A 34 8.42 -4.76 7.37
C GLU A 34 7.29 -4.17 6.51
N VAL A 35 7.53 -4.14 5.20
CA VAL A 35 6.55 -3.72 4.19
C VAL A 35 6.33 -4.88 3.24
N ARG A 36 5.09 -5.36 3.13
CA ARG A 36 4.69 -6.36 2.14
C ARG A 36 3.76 -5.70 1.15
N LEU A 37 4.21 -5.55 -0.09
CA LEU A 37 3.43 -4.96 -1.18
C LEU A 37 3.22 -5.99 -2.29
N ASN A 38 1.99 -6.10 -2.79
CA ASN A 38 1.73 -6.83 -4.02
C ASN A 38 1.96 -5.90 -5.21
N ARG A 39 3.15 -5.99 -5.81
CA ARG A 39 3.60 -5.09 -6.87
C ARG A 39 2.73 -5.19 -8.13
N GLU A 40 2.34 -6.39 -8.54
CA GLU A 40 1.48 -6.62 -9.71
C GLU A 40 0.13 -5.93 -9.55
N ARG A 41 -0.49 -6.08 -8.36
CA ARG A 41 -1.77 -5.43 -8.07
C ARG A 41 -1.63 -3.91 -8.06
N ILE A 42 -0.60 -3.39 -7.39
CA ILE A 42 -0.33 -1.95 -7.34
C ILE A 42 -0.15 -1.37 -8.75
N GLU A 43 0.70 -1.99 -9.57
CA GLU A 43 0.95 -1.54 -10.95
C GLU A 43 -0.33 -1.61 -11.80
N SER A 44 -1.17 -2.65 -11.62
CA SER A 44 -2.46 -2.73 -12.31
C SER A 44 -3.42 -1.60 -11.93
N TRP A 45 -3.44 -1.20 -10.66
CA TRP A 45 -4.29 -0.11 -10.17
C TRP A 45 -3.76 1.25 -10.62
N ILE A 46 -2.44 1.46 -10.59
CA ILE A 46 -1.80 2.66 -11.13
C ILE A 46 -2.12 2.79 -12.63
N SER A 47 -2.03 1.70 -13.39
CA SER A 47 -2.38 1.67 -14.82
C SER A 47 -3.86 1.99 -15.07
N LYS A 48 -4.76 1.62 -14.15
CA LYS A 48 -6.18 2.00 -14.18
C LYS A 48 -6.46 3.45 -13.75
N GLY A 49 -5.43 4.21 -13.37
CA GLY A 49 -5.55 5.61 -12.94
C GLY A 49 -5.63 5.82 -11.42
N ALA A 50 -5.31 4.81 -10.61
CA ALA A 50 -5.23 5.01 -9.16
C ALA A 50 -4.00 5.86 -8.80
N THR A 51 -4.20 6.85 -7.92
CA THR A 51 -3.12 7.69 -7.41
C THR A 51 -2.73 7.24 -6.00
N PRO A 52 -1.48 6.80 -5.75
CA PRO A 52 -1.02 6.49 -4.41
C PRO A 52 -0.82 7.78 -3.58
N SER A 53 -1.10 7.71 -2.28
CA SER A 53 -0.74 8.77 -1.32
C SER A 53 0.78 8.86 -1.13
N ASP A 54 1.30 10.00 -0.68
CA ASP A 54 2.74 10.24 -0.46
C ASP A 54 3.43 9.14 0.38
N THR A 55 2.82 8.73 1.49
CA THR A 55 3.38 7.66 2.35
C THR A 55 3.45 6.33 1.60
N VAL A 56 2.41 5.96 0.87
CA VAL A 56 2.37 4.71 0.08
C VAL A 56 3.38 4.77 -1.07
N ALA A 57 3.54 5.92 -1.74
CA ALA A 57 4.56 6.11 -2.77
C ALA A 57 5.98 5.91 -2.22
N GLN A 58 6.26 6.45 -1.03
CA GLN A 58 7.54 6.22 -0.33
C GLN A 58 7.74 4.73 0.02
N LEU A 59 6.70 4.05 0.50
CA LEU A 59 6.75 2.63 0.83
C LEU A 59 7.00 1.76 -0.43
N ILE A 60 6.35 2.08 -1.56
CA ILE A 60 6.58 1.41 -2.85
C ILE A 60 8.03 1.58 -3.30
N LYS A 61 8.56 2.80 -3.21
CA LYS A 61 9.97 3.08 -3.56
C LYS A 61 10.94 2.33 -2.66
N ARG A 62 10.64 2.24 -1.35
CA ARG A 62 11.46 1.53 -0.37
C ARG A 62 11.46 0.02 -0.59
N SER A 63 10.30 -0.58 -0.88
CA SER A 63 10.22 -2.04 -1.16
C SER A 63 10.84 -2.42 -2.50
N ALA A 64 10.81 -1.53 -3.50
CA ALA A 64 11.44 -1.79 -4.80
C ALA A 64 12.97 -1.90 -4.70
N SER A 65 13.57 -1.39 -3.62
CA SER A 65 15.01 -1.40 -3.40
C SER A 65 15.52 -2.60 -2.59
N THR A 66 14.62 -3.48 -2.12
CA THR A 66 15.01 -4.78 -1.55
C THR A 66 15.16 -5.79 -2.67
N VAL A 67 16.16 -5.55 -3.52
CA VAL A 67 16.73 -6.57 -4.39
C VAL A 67 17.93 -7.12 -3.63
N SER A 68 17.79 -8.32 -3.08
CA SER A 68 18.90 -9.21 -2.77
C SER A 68 18.43 -10.64 -2.66
#